data_AF-A0A9P6YLC9-F1
#
_entry.id   AF-A0A9P6YLC9-F1
#
_cell.length_a   1.000
_cell.length_b   1.000
_cell.length_c   1.000
_cell.angle_alpha   90.00
_cell.angle_beta   90.00
_cell.angle_gamma   90.00
#
_symmetry.space_group_name_H-M   'P 1'
#
loop_
_entity.id
_entity.type
_entity.pdbx_description
1 polymer ?
#
loop_
_entity_poly.entity_id
_entity_poly.type
_entity_poly.pdbx_seq_one_letter_code
_entity_poly.pdbx_strand_id
1 'polypeptide(L)'
;MTNSKLPENVELLRTRVVIEKDRVYSASGSDYPHQYPAIDNSFNLEEFKKNFKVKIQRLSKHSVEFDLIGIDASIANAFRRIMIAEVPTMAIEKVYVMNNTSIIQDEVVAHRLGLIPILADPKEFDYMTEDGGPTDLNTLVFRLKKKCEFNPEASPDETDPHKKYINSYVYSKDLIWEPKGNQEEKFANNPPRPVHDDIVIAKLRPGQEMEMELHCQKGVGREHAKWSPVATASYRLLPEITILEPITGEDAEEFKNCFVEGVVEVVNENGVKTAKVVNPRKDTFD
;
A
#
# COMPACT_ATOMS: atom_id res chain seq x y z
N MET A 1 6.38 -1.52 -46.69
CA MET A 1 6.88 -0.31 -46.00
C MET A 1 8.24 -0.67 -45.45
N THR A 2 9.27 0.03 -45.89
CA THR A 2 10.68 -0.24 -45.55
C THR A 2 10.87 -0.17 -44.04
N ASN A 3 11.36 -1.24 -43.41
CA ASN A 3 11.86 -1.26 -42.04
C ASN A 3 13.09 -0.35 -41.93
N SER A 4 12.89 0.97 -41.96
CA SER A 4 13.94 1.94 -41.66
C SER A 4 14.19 1.93 -40.16
N LYS A 5 15.25 1.25 -39.73
CA LYS A 5 15.73 1.32 -38.34
C LYS A 5 16.18 2.75 -38.04
N LEU A 6 15.78 3.28 -36.89
CA LEU A 6 16.36 4.50 -36.37
C LEU A 6 17.86 4.28 -36.05
N PRO A 7 18.67 5.34 -36.06
CA PRO A 7 20.02 5.30 -35.51
C PRO A 7 20.02 4.79 -34.06
N GLU A 8 21.03 4.01 -33.67
CA GLU A 8 21.08 3.33 -32.36
C GLU A 8 20.96 4.30 -31.18
N ASN A 9 21.59 5.48 -31.28
CA ASN A 9 21.50 6.52 -30.26
C ASN A 9 20.07 7.04 -30.08
N VAL A 10 19.32 7.19 -31.18
CA VAL A 10 17.93 7.66 -31.14
C VAL A 10 17.02 6.59 -30.58
N GLU A 11 17.26 5.32 -30.93
CA GLU A 11 16.50 4.19 -30.40
C GLU A 11 16.75 3.98 -28.90
N LEU A 12 17.99 4.15 -28.45
CA LEU A 12 18.35 4.12 -27.03
C LEU A 12 17.59 5.20 -26.25
N LEU A 13 17.63 6.45 -26.73
CA LEU A 13 16.93 7.57 -26.08
C LEU A 13 15.40 7.45 -26.15
N ARG A 14 14.85 6.69 -27.10
CA ARG A 14 13.41 6.42 -27.23
C ARG A 14 12.94 5.33 -26.26
N THR A 15 13.76 4.31 -26.03
CA THR A 15 13.35 3.08 -25.33
C THR A 15 13.89 2.96 -23.90
N ARG A 16 14.86 3.79 -23.52
CA ARG A 16 15.51 3.76 -22.22
C ARG A 16 15.59 5.14 -21.59
N VAL A 17 15.32 5.16 -20.29
CA VAL A 17 15.67 6.28 -19.41
C VAL A 17 17.12 6.06 -19.00
N VAL A 18 18.02 6.95 -19.42
CA VAL A 18 19.46 6.81 -19.18
C VAL A 18 19.85 7.60 -17.94
N ILE A 19 20.52 6.94 -17.00
CA ILE A 19 20.99 7.56 -15.76
C ILE A 19 22.49 7.83 -15.90
N GLU A 20 22.88 9.11 -15.86
CA GLU A 20 24.27 9.55 -15.73
C GLU A 20 24.56 9.99 -14.29
N LYS A 21 25.83 10.23 -13.98
CA LYS A 21 26.29 10.64 -12.64
C LYS A 21 25.60 11.91 -12.12
N ASP A 22 25.30 12.85 -12.99
CA ASP A 22 24.79 14.18 -12.66
C ASP A 22 23.35 14.44 -13.12
N ARG A 23 22.77 13.56 -13.95
CA ARG A 23 21.47 13.80 -14.60
C ARG A 23 20.80 12.53 -15.12
N VAL A 24 19.51 12.64 -15.36
CA VAL A 24 18.69 11.61 -16.00
C VAL A 24 18.23 12.11 -17.37
N TYR A 25 18.48 11.34 -18.41
CA TYR A 25 18.07 11.60 -19.78
C TYR A 25 16.83 10.78 -20.16
N SER A 26 16.08 11.29 -21.15
CA SER A 26 14.92 10.60 -21.73
C SER A 26 13.81 10.24 -20.73
N ALA A 27 13.56 11.12 -19.76
CA ALA A 27 12.52 10.91 -18.75
C ALA A 27 11.08 10.97 -19.32
N SER A 28 10.90 11.58 -20.50
CA SER A 28 9.60 11.75 -21.16
C SER A 28 9.39 10.68 -22.23
N GLY A 29 8.18 10.13 -22.33
CA GLY A 29 7.78 9.31 -23.48
C GLY A 29 7.85 10.12 -24.78
N SER A 30 8.40 9.51 -25.83
CA SER A 30 8.55 10.12 -27.17
C SER A 30 7.89 9.28 -28.27
N ASP A 31 7.14 8.26 -27.90
CA ASP A 31 6.43 7.29 -28.74
C ASP A 31 5.12 7.85 -29.31
N TYR A 32 5.12 9.12 -29.70
CA TYR A 32 3.98 9.76 -30.35
C TYR A 32 4.08 9.70 -31.88
N PRO A 33 2.94 9.76 -32.60
CA PRO A 33 2.93 9.84 -34.06
C PRO A 33 3.74 11.04 -34.56
N HIS A 34 4.42 10.89 -35.70
CA HIS A 34 5.21 11.93 -36.37
C HIS A 34 6.46 12.44 -35.64
N GLN A 35 6.79 11.92 -34.45
CA GLN A 35 8.00 12.31 -33.74
C GLN A 35 9.28 11.81 -34.43
N TYR A 36 9.20 10.65 -35.09
CA TYR A 36 10.32 10.03 -35.77
C TYR A 36 9.97 9.82 -37.26
N PRO A 37 10.80 10.26 -38.21
CA PRO A 37 10.47 10.20 -39.63
C PRO A 37 10.45 8.77 -40.20
N ALA A 38 11.09 7.82 -39.51
CA ALA A 38 11.29 6.45 -39.97
C ALA A 38 10.33 5.43 -39.34
N ILE A 39 9.54 5.83 -38.34
CA ILE A 39 8.67 4.92 -37.57
C ILE A 39 7.28 5.53 -37.45
N ASP A 40 6.27 4.70 -37.69
CA ASP A 40 4.89 5.03 -37.35
C ASP A 40 4.59 4.58 -35.92
N ASN A 41 4.32 5.54 -35.03
CA ASN A 41 3.85 5.28 -33.66
C ASN A 41 2.35 5.57 -33.53
N SER A 42 1.59 5.52 -34.63
CA SER A 42 0.14 5.60 -34.57
C SER A 42 -0.43 4.48 -33.69
N PHE A 43 -1.47 4.81 -32.91
CA PHE A 43 -2.04 3.86 -31.96
C PHE A 43 -2.66 2.67 -32.70
N ASN A 44 -2.18 1.47 -32.41
CA ASN A 44 -2.72 0.22 -32.93
C ASN A 44 -3.07 -0.73 -31.77
N LEU A 45 -4.36 -1.05 -31.64
CA LEU A 45 -4.87 -1.90 -30.56
C LEU A 45 -4.34 -3.33 -30.62
N GLU A 46 -4.17 -3.90 -31.82
CA GLU A 46 -3.70 -5.28 -31.97
C GLU A 46 -2.22 -5.42 -31.62
N GLU A 47 -1.41 -4.40 -31.95
CA GLU A 47 -0.02 -4.32 -31.51
C GLU A 47 0.08 -4.14 -30.00
N PHE A 48 -0.74 -3.25 -29.42
CA PHE A 48 -0.82 -3.07 -27.97
C PHE A 48 -1.16 -4.39 -27.26
N LYS A 49 -2.20 -5.10 -27.70
CA LYS A 49 -2.60 -6.41 -27.13
C LYS A 49 -1.49 -7.45 -27.19
N LYS A 50 -0.71 -7.47 -28.29
CA LYS A 50 0.40 -8.41 -28.47
C LYS A 50 1.57 -8.12 -27.53
N ASN A 51 1.83 -6.85 -27.27
CA ASN A 51 2.97 -6.40 -26.47
C ASN A 51 2.66 -6.34 -24.96
N PHE A 52 1.42 -6.05 -24.59
CA PHE A 52 0.99 -5.93 -23.20
C PHE A 52 1.05 -7.27 -22.48
N LYS A 53 1.82 -7.34 -21.40
CA LYS A 53 1.97 -8.54 -20.58
C LYS A 53 1.99 -8.19 -19.10
N VAL A 54 1.33 -9.02 -18.29
CA VAL A 54 1.35 -8.93 -16.83
C VAL A 54 2.02 -10.17 -16.26
N LYS A 55 3.00 -10.00 -15.37
CA LYS A 55 3.67 -11.11 -14.69
C LYS A 55 3.61 -10.90 -13.18
N ILE A 56 2.95 -11.81 -12.47
CA ILE A 56 2.92 -11.76 -11.01
C ILE A 56 4.22 -12.37 -10.48
N GLN A 57 4.97 -11.59 -9.71
CA GLN A 57 6.24 -12.02 -9.12
C GLN A 57 6.03 -12.58 -7.72
N ARG A 58 5.24 -11.86 -6.90
CA ARG A 58 4.95 -12.26 -5.52
C ARG A 58 3.50 -11.95 -5.19
N LEU A 59 2.82 -12.92 -4.61
CA LEU A 59 1.46 -12.77 -4.10
C LEU A 59 1.45 -13.27 -2.66
N SER A 60 1.10 -12.37 -1.74
CA SER A 60 0.88 -12.68 -0.32
C SER A 60 -0.46 -12.12 0.14
N LYS A 61 -0.86 -12.42 1.37
CA LYS A 61 -2.16 -11.99 1.93
C LYS A 61 -2.36 -10.46 1.94
N HIS A 62 -1.28 -9.70 2.15
CA HIS A 62 -1.34 -8.24 2.32
C HIS A 62 -0.42 -7.47 1.35
N SER A 63 0.27 -8.15 0.44
CA SER A 63 1.20 -7.54 -0.51
C SER A 63 1.21 -8.29 -1.84
N VAL A 64 1.20 -7.52 -2.93
CA VAL A 64 1.29 -8.00 -4.31
C VAL A 64 2.43 -7.27 -5.02
N GLU A 65 3.26 -8.02 -5.72
CA GLU A 65 4.31 -7.49 -6.61
C GLU A 65 4.13 -8.12 -7.99
N PHE A 66 4.04 -7.28 -9.01
CA PHE A 66 3.82 -7.71 -10.39
C PHE A 66 4.45 -6.72 -11.38
N ASP A 67 4.74 -7.23 -12.58
CA ASP A 67 5.26 -6.47 -13.70
C ASP A 67 4.14 -6.12 -14.66
N LEU A 68 4.14 -4.86 -15.10
CA LEU A 68 3.36 -4.39 -16.24
C LEU A 68 4.33 -4.07 -17.38
N ILE A 69 4.25 -4.83 -18.47
CA ILE A 69 5.14 -4.70 -19.62
C ILE A 69 4.32 -4.21 -20.81
N GLY A 70 4.83 -3.21 -21.53
CA GLY A 70 4.19 -2.68 -22.74
C GLY A 70 3.07 -1.67 -22.47
N ILE A 71 3.14 -0.94 -21.36
CA ILE A 71 2.21 0.13 -21.00
C ILE A 71 2.97 1.43 -20.76
N ASP A 72 2.34 2.56 -21.09
CA ASP A 72 2.90 3.88 -20.82
C ASP A 72 2.82 4.25 -19.33
N ALA A 73 3.76 5.10 -18.89
CA ALA A 73 3.85 5.60 -17.53
C ALA A 73 2.60 6.37 -17.08
N SER A 74 1.89 7.05 -17.99
CA SER A 74 0.65 7.76 -17.67
C SER A 74 -0.45 6.83 -17.16
N ILE A 75 -0.63 5.67 -17.79
CA ILE A 75 -1.65 4.69 -17.40
C ILE A 75 -1.23 3.96 -16.12
N ALA A 76 0.06 3.57 -16.00
CA ALA A 76 0.58 2.99 -14.76
C ALA A 76 0.41 3.96 -13.56
N ASN A 77 0.70 5.25 -13.76
CA ASN A 77 0.48 6.27 -12.74
C ASN A 77 -1.00 6.52 -12.47
N ALA A 78 -1.88 6.40 -13.48
CA ALA A 78 -3.33 6.46 -13.27
C ALA A 78 -3.80 5.33 -12.34
N PHE A 79 -3.39 4.08 -12.59
CA PHE A 79 -3.70 2.97 -11.67
C PHE A 79 -3.18 3.23 -10.26
N ARG A 80 -1.93 3.71 -10.13
CA ARG A 80 -1.35 4.07 -8.84
C ARG A 80 -2.21 5.10 -8.10
N ARG A 81 -2.66 6.16 -8.79
CA ARG A 81 -3.50 7.21 -8.20
C ARG A 81 -4.88 6.70 -7.81
N ILE A 82 -5.52 5.90 -8.67
CA ILE A 82 -6.84 5.30 -8.40
C ILE A 82 -6.76 4.40 -7.16
N MET A 83 -5.75 3.53 -7.07
CA MET A 83 -5.55 2.65 -5.92
C MET A 83 -5.40 3.40 -4.59
N ILE A 84 -4.77 4.58 -4.60
CA ILE A 84 -4.57 5.40 -3.40
C ILE A 84 -5.82 6.22 -3.06
N ALA A 85 -6.47 6.82 -4.05
CA ALA A 85 -7.40 7.92 -3.82
C ALA A 85 -8.87 7.62 -4.18
N GLU A 86 -9.15 6.71 -5.12
CA GLU A 86 -10.50 6.57 -5.70
C GLU A 86 -11.16 5.23 -5.38
N VAL A 87 -10.40 4.23 -4.93
CA VAL A 87 -10.98 2.96 -4.47
C VAL A 87 -11.64 3.17 -3.09
N PRO A 88 -12.95 2.91 -2.95
CA PRO A 88 -13.66 3.17 -1.71
C PRO A 88 -13.41 2.08 -0.66
N THR A 89 -13.48 2.48 0.62
CA THR A 89 -13.41 1.57 1.77
C THR A 89 -14.39 1.99 2.87
N MET A 90 -14.55 1.17 3.92
CA MET A 90 -15.31 1.50 5.12
C MET A 90 -14.36 1.98 6.22
N ALA A 91 -14.64 3.15 6.80
CA ALA A 91 -13.88 3.68 7.94
C ALA A 91 -14.80 4.41 8.92
N ILE A 92 -14.36 4.56 10.17
CA ILE A 92 -15.11 5.29 11.21
C ILE A 92 -15.13 6.79 10.88
N GLU A 93 -16.33 7.36 10.81
CA GLU A 93 -16.54 8.79 10.51
C GLU A 93 -17.12 9.55 11.70
N LYS A 94 -18.19 9.03 12.32
CA LYS A 94 -18.79 9.66 13.51
C LYS A 94 -18.48 8.84 14.75
N VAL A 95 -18.09 9.55 15.81
CA VAL A 95 -17.84 8.99 17.14
C VAL A 95 -18.75 9.73 18.11
N TYR A 96 -19.73 9.03 18.66
CA TYR A 96 -20.61 9.52 19.69
C TYR A 96 -20.01 9.12 21.04
N VAL A 97 -19.58 10.10 21.82
CA VAL A 97 -18.98 9.87 23.14
C VAL A 97 -20.09 9.96 24.18
N MET A 98 -20.34 8.87 24.91
CA MET A 98 -21.31 8.84 26.01
C MET A 98 -20.60 9.16 27.34
N ASN A 99 -19.44 8.55 27.56
CA ASN A 99 -18.56 8.89 28.68
C ASN A 99 -17.10 8.64 28.31
N ASN A 100 -16.22 9.62 28.56
CA ASN A 100 -14.78 9.45 28.48
C ASN A 100 -14.14 10.12 29.71
N THR A 101 -13.65 9.29 30.63
CA THR A 101 -12.87 9.76 31.80
C THR A 101 -11.39 9.39 31.68
N SER A 102 -10.96 9.01 30.48
CA SER A 102 -9.55 8.73 30.18
C SER A 102 -8.71 10.01 30.13
N ILE A 103 -7.39 9.85 30.04
CA ILE A 103 -6.45 10.97 29.93
C ILE A 103 -6.45 11.56 28.50
N ILE A 104 -6.86 10.77 27.50
CA ILE A 104 -6.82 11.18 26.10
C ILE A 104 -8.10 11.97 25.79
N GLN A 105 -7.93 13.14 25.17
CA GLN A 105 -9.04 14.00 24.74
C GLN A 105 -9.92 13.31 23.69
N ASP A 106 -11.20 13.65 23.69
CA ASP A 106 -12.22 13.04 22.83
C ASP A 106 -11.86 13.13 21.34
N GLU A 107 -11.37 14.28 20.89
CA GLU A 107 -11.00 14.53 19.49
C GLU A 107 -9.81 13.66 19.07
N VAL A 108 -8.85 13.45 19.98
CA VAL A 108 -7.67 12.64 19.73
C VAL A 108 -8.05 11.16 19.68
N VAL A 109 -8.93 10.70 20.57
CA VAL A 109 -9.46 9.33 20.53
C VAL A 109 -10.25 9.11 19.23
N ALA A 110 -11.15 10.03 18.86
CA ALA A 110 -11.94 9.95 17.65
C ALA A 110 -11.06 9.89 16.39
N HIS A 111 -10.03 10.72 16.31
CA HIS A 111 -9.07 10.69 15.20
C HIS A 111 -8.35 9.34 15.10
N ARG A 112 -7.91 8.77 16.23
CA ARG A 112 -7.26 7.44 16.26
C ARG A 112 -8.20 6.33 15.84
N LEU A 113 -9.45 6.35 16.32
CA LEU A 113 -10.48 5.40 15.94
C LEU A 113 -10.78 5.47 14.44
N GLY A 114 -10.81 6.68 13.87
CA GLY A 114 -10.97 6.92 12.43
C GLY A 114 -9.91 6.24 11.55
N LEU A 115 -8.70 6.00 12.08
CA LEU A 115 -7.60 5.38 11.35
C LEU A 115 -7.53 3.84 11.49
N ILE A 116 -8.45 3.23 12.25
CA ILE A 116 -8.50 1.77 12.38
C ILE A 116 -9.16 1.19 11.12
N PRO A 117 -8.46 0.34 10.35
CA PRO A 117 -9.04 -0.27 9.16
C PRO A 117 -10.12 -1.29 9.57
N ILE A 118 -11.31 -1.15 8.99
CA ILE A 118 -12.45 -2.04 9.22
C ILE A 118 -12.54 -3.06 8.08
N LEU A 119 -12.61 -4.34 8.44
CA LEU A 119 -12.86 -5.44 7.52
C LEU A 119 -14.37 -5.51 7.22
N ALA A 120 -14.79 -4.79 6.19
CA ALA A 120 -16.13 -4.85 5.61
C ALA A 120 -16.03 -4.62 4.10
N ASP A 121 -16.81 -5.34 3.29
CA ASP A 121 -16.80 -5.13 1.83
C ASP A 121 -17.53 -3.83 1.51
N PRO A 122 -16.86 -2.78 1.00
CA PRO A 122 -17.48 -1.50 0.67
C PRO A 122 -18.50 -1.61 -0.46
N LYS A 123 -18.53 -2.70 -1.24
CA LYS A 123 -19.54 -2.92 -2.29
C LYS A 123 -20.93 -3.21 -1.72
N GLU A 124 -20.99 -3.71 -0.50
CA GLU A 124 -22.24 -4.08 0.18
C GLU A 124 -22.96 -2.89 0.82
N PHE A 125 -22.36 -1.71 0.75
CA PHE A 125 -22.86 -0.46 1.35
C PHE A 125 -22.99 0.64 0.32
N ASP A 126 -24.04 1.44 0.48
CA ASP A 126 -24.26 2.65 -0.30
C ASP A 126 -23.52 3.85 0.31
N TYR A 127 -23.27 4.88 -0.50
CA TYR A 127 -22.77 6.14 0.01
C TYR A 127 -23.84 6.84 0.84
N MET A 128 -23.39 7.56 1.88
CA MET A 128 -24.26 8.43 2.66
C MET A 128 -24.75 9.60 1.77
N THR A 129 -26.06 9.80 1.68
CA THR A 129 -26.62 10.99 1.01
C THR A 129 -26.58 12.20 1.94
N GLU A 130 -26.38 13.40 1.39
CA GLU A 130 -26.28 14.64 2.19
C GLU A 130 -27.54 14.91 3.04
N ASP A 131 -28.71 14.56 2.51
CA ASP A 131 -30.01 14.70 3.20
C ASP A 131 -30.44 13.44 3.98
N GLY A 132 -29.69 12.34 3.84
CA GLY A 132 -30.03 11.05 4.46
C GLY A 132 -29.50 10.94 5.88
N GLY A 133 -30.23 10.22 6.73
CA GLY A 133 -29.73 9.75 8.02
C GLY A 133 -29.00 8.40 7.90
N PRO A 134 -28.34 7.94 8.98
CA PRO A 134 -27.72 6.62 8.99
C PRO A 134 -28.80 5.54 8.87
N THR A 135 -28.62 4.62 7.94
CA THR A 135 -29.47 3.45 7.68
C THR A 135 -28.64 2.18 7.77
N ASP A 136 -29.32 1.03 7.80
CA ASP A 136 -28.70 -0.30 7.75
C ASP A 136 -28.00 -0.59 6.42
N LEU A 137 -28.27 0.18 5.37
CA LEU A 137 -27.63 0.02 4.04
C LEU A 137 -26.37 0.87 3.87
N ASN A 138 -26.20 1.94 4.63
CA ASN A 138 -25.08 2.89 4.45
C ASN A 138 -24.08 2.91 5.62
N THR A 139 -24.48 2.45 6.82
CA THR A 139 -23.70 2.62 8.04
C THR A 139 -23.51 1.30 8.80
N LEU A 140 -22.30 1.09 9.32
CA LEU A 140 -22.00 0.06 10.31
C LEU A 140 -21.78 0.69 11.68
N VAL A 141 -22.31 0.07 12.73
CA VAL A 141 -22.20 0.59 14.10
C VAL A 141 -21.29 -0.33 14.92
N PHE A 142 -20.29 0.27 15.57
CA PHE A 142 -19.47 -0.40 16.57
C PHE A 142 -19.65 0.28 17.92
N ARG A 143 -19.59 -0.51 18.99
CA ARG A 143 -19.61 -0.01 20.36
C ARG A 143 -18.30 -0.32 21.06
N LEU A 144 -17.76 0.69 21.72
CA LEU A 144 -16.62 0.56 22.61
C LEU A 144 -17.09 0.85 24.03
N LYS A 145 -17.01 -0.15 24.91
CA LYS A 145 -17.30 0.02 26.34
C LYS A 145 -16.24 -0.68 27.17
N LYS A 146 -15.39 0.10 27.84
CA LYS A 146 -14.33 -0.41 28.70
C LYS A 146 -14.20 0.41 29.97
N LYS A 147 -14.07 -0.29 31.09
CA LYS A 147 -13.79 0.25 32.41
C LYS A 147 -12.55 -0.44 32.96
N CYS A 148 -11.63 0.34 33.50
CA CYS A 148 -10.39 -0.15 34.09
C CYS A 148 -10.56 -0.30 35.60
N GLU A 149 -10.15 -1.45 36.13
CA GLU A 149 -10.27 -1.80 37.54
C GLU A 149 -8.96 -2.40 38.07
N PHE A 150 -8.77 -2.36 39.39
CA PHE A 150 -7.65 -3.04 40.02
C PHE A 150 -7.84 -4.56 39.94
N ASN A 151 -6.78 -5.29 39.62
CA ASN A 151 -6.83 -6.76 39.66
C ASN A 151 -6.67 -7.24 41.11
N PRO A 152 -7.67 -7.91 41.71
CA PRO A 152 -7.57 -8.42 43.07
C PRO A 152 -6.54 -9.56 43.21
N GLU A 153 -6.20 -10.23 42.11
CA GLU A 153 -5.27 -11.36 42.09
C GLU A 153 -3.80 -10.92 41.92
N ALA A 154 -3.55 -9.62 41.70
CA ALA A 154 -2.20 -9.12 41.50
C ALA A 154 -1.43 -9.05 42.82
N SER A 155 -0.15 -9.44 42.77
CA SER A 155 0.77 -9.23 43.90
C SER A 155 0.88 -7.73 44.23
N PRO A 156 0.97 -7.32 45.51
CA PRO A 156 1.15 -5.92 45.90
C PRO A 156 2.36 -5.24 45.24
N ASP A 157 3.43 -6.00 44.98
CA ASP A 157 4.67 -5.52 44.38
C ASP A 157 4.70 -5.60 42.84
N GLU A 158 3.61 -6.05 42.22
CA GLU A 158 3.54 -6.17 40.76
C GLU A 158 3.62 -4.78 40.10
N THR A 159 4.56 -4.66 39.15
CA THR A 159 4.85 -3.41 38.45
C THR A 159 4.24 -3.39 37.06
N ASP A 160 4.04 -4.56 36.44
CA ASP A 160 3.47 -4.66 35.10
C ASP A 160 1.99 -4.21 35.08
N PRO A 161 1.64 -3.14 34.35
CA PRO A 161 0.26 -2.68 34.22
C PRO A 161 -0.71 -3.72 33.62
N HIS A 162 -0.22 -4.71 32.88
CA HIS A 162 -1.05 -5.78 32.31
C HIS A 162 -1.51 -6.79 33.36
N LYS A 163 -0.71 -6.99 34.42
CA LYS A 163 -1.04 -7.92 35.51
C LYS A 163 -1.72 -7.21 36.67
N LYS A 164 -1.30 -5.97 36.93
CA LYS A 164 -1.78 -5.14 38.04
C LYS A 164 -3.21 -4.66 37.87
N TYR A 165 -3.65 -4.45 36.62
CA TYR A 165 -4.94 -3.84 36.30
C TYR A 165 -5.69 -4.68 35.28
N ILE A 166 -7.01 -4.72 35.42
CA ILE A 166 -7.91 -5.34 34.45
C ILE A 166 -8.32 -4.25 33.44
N ASN A 167 -8.21 -4.54 32.14
CA ASN A 167 -8.54 -3.62 31.04
C ASN A 167 -7.76 -2.28 31.07
N SER A 168 -6.48 -2.30 31.47
CA SER A 168 -5.63 -1.09 31.42
C SER A 168 -5.32 -0.61 30.01
N TYR A 169 -5.44 -1.47 29.01
CA TYR A 169 -5.27 -1.15 27.60
C TYR A 169 -6.58 -1.39 26.86
N VAL A 170 -6.94 -0.42 26.04
CA VAL A 170 -8.08 -0.53 25.11
C VAL A 170 -7.49 -0.80 23.73
N TYR A 171 -7.84 -1.96 23.16
CA TYR A 171 -7.36 -2.43 21.87
C TYR A 171 -8.47 -2.37 20.81
N SER A 172 -8.11 -2.44 19.54
CA SER A 172 -9.08 -2.52 18.44
C SER A 172 -10.03 -3.71 18.57
N LYS A 173 -9.59 -4.88 19.07
CA LYS A 173 -10.50 -6.02 19.32
C LYS A 173 -11.64 -5.74 20.31
N ASP A 174 -11.52 -4.67 21.11
CA ASP A 174 -12.57 -4.28 22.06
C ASP A 174 -13.70 -3.50 21.37
N LEU A 175 -13.59 -3.23 20.06
CA LEU A 175 -14.67 -2.70 19.23
C LEU A 175 -15.65 -3.83 18.89
N ILE A 176 -16.83 -3.79 19.49
CA ILE A 176 -17.88 -4.79 19.29
C ILE A 176 -18.83 -4.28 18.22
N TRP A 177 -19.01 -5.04 17.15
CA TRP A 177 -19.99 -4.72 16.11
C TRP A 177 -21.42 -4.91 16.65
N GLU A 178 -22.27 -3.90 16.49
CA GLU A 178 -23.69 -3.97 16.80
C GLU A 178 -24.49 -3.98 15.48
N PRO A 179 -24.97 -5.14 15.00
CA PRO A 179 -25.77 -5.20 13.78
C PRO A 179 -27.05 -4.38 13.93
N LYS A 180 -27.45 -3.68 12.85
CA LYS A 180 -28.72 -2.96 12.76
C LYS A 180 -29.54 -3.51 11.59
N GLY A 181 -30.87 -3.57 11.74
CA GLY A 181 -31.76 -4.08 10.70
C GLY A 181 -31.42 -5.51 10.30
N ASN A 182 -31.31 -5.76 8.99
CA ASN A 182 -31.04 -7.10 8.43
C ASN A 182 -29.53 -7.43 8.33
N GLN A 183 -28.65 -6.60 8.92
CA GLN A 183 -27.20 -6.81 8.81
C GLN A 183 -26.72 -8.10 9.51
N GLU A 184 -27.39 -8.54 10.57
CA GLU A 184 -27.03 -9.77 11.30
C GLU A 184 -27.09 -11.00 10.38
N GLU A 185 -28.16 -11.13 9.59
CA GLU A 185 -28.31 -12.20 8.61
C GLU A 185 -27.36 -12.03 7.42
N LYS A 186 -27.24 -10.78 6.91
CA LYS A 186 -26.42 -10.47 5.74
C LYS A 186 -24.93 -10.79 5.96
N PHE A 187 -24.41 -10.52 7.16
CA PHE A 187 -23.00 -10.67 7.48
C PHE A 187 -22.68 -11.83 8.42
N ALA A 188 -23.61 -12.77 8.63
CA ALA A 188 -23.43 -13.92 9.51
C ALA A 188 -22.14 -14.74 9.23
N ASN A 189 -21.78 -14.88 7.95
CA ASN A 189 -20.60 -15.64 7.53
C ASN A 189 -19.28 -14.87 7.70
N ASN A 190 -19.32 -13.53 7.62
CA ASN A 190 -18.14 -12.69 7.70
C ASN A 190 -18.50 -11.38 8.42
N PRO A 191 -18.56 -11.41 9.77
CA PRO A 191 -18.98 -10.26 10.55
C PRO A 191 -17.97 -9.11 10.43
N PRO A 192 -18.43 -7.86 10.29
CA PRO A 192 -17.58 -6.69 10.33
C PRO A 192 -16.75 -6.63 11.61
N ARG A 193 -15.45 -6.40 11.46
CA ARG A 193 -14.51 -6.27 12.57
C ARG A 193 -13.29 -5.45 12.17
N PRO A 194 -12.48 -4.96 13.11
CA PRO A 194 -11.18 -4.41 12.79
C PRO A 194 -10.29 -5.44 12.07
N VAL A 195 -9.46 -4.99 11.13
CA VAL A 195 -8.53 -5.88 10.42
C VAL A 195 -7.46 -6.44 11.36
N HIS A 196 -6.98 -5.59 12.27
CA HIS A 196 -5.97 -5.90 13.28
C HIS A 196 -6.60 -5.79 14.67
N ASP A 197 -6.33 -6.76 15.53
CA ASP A 197 -6.95 -6.92 16.85
C ASP A 197 -6.14 -6.26 18.00
N ASP A 198 -4.91 -5.84 17.70
CA ASP A 198 -3.87 -5.42 18.65
C ASP A 198 -3.51 -3.93 18.58
N ILE A 199 -4.25 -3.14 17.81
CA ILE A 199 -4.04 -1.68 17.73
C ILE A 199 -4.44 -1.06 19.06
N VAL A 200 -3.48 -0.46 19.78
CA VAL A 200 -3.78 0.27 21.01
C VAL A 200 -4.50 1.57 20.68
N ILE A 201 -5.66 1.79 21.29
CA ILE A 201 -6.46 3.01 21.16
C ILE A 201 -6.14 3.96 22.31
N ALA A 202 -6.27 3.47 23.54
CA ALA A 202 -6.07 4.24 24.75
C ALA A 202 -5.47 3.38 25.87
N LYS A 203 -4.87 4.05 26.85
CA LYS A 203 -4.41 3.43 28.10
C LYS A 203 -5.20 4.05 29.25
N LEU A 204 -5.78 3.21 30.09
CA LEU A 204 -6.61 3.59 31.22
C LEU A 204 -5.90 3.30 32.54
N ARG A 205 -6.38 3.94 33.60
CA ARG A 205 -6.06 3.64 35.00
C ARG A 205 -7.34 3.31 35.76
N PRO A 206 -7.25 2.59 36.89
CA PRO A 206 -8.42 2.18 37.64
C PRO A 206 -9.34 3.36 37.98
N GLY A 207 -10.64 3.17 37.76
CA GLY A 207 -11.65 4.23 37.92
C GLY A 207 -11.93 5.03 36.66
N GLN A 208 -11.12 4.88 35.61
CA GLN A 208 -11.40 5.47 34.29
C GLN A 208 -12.22 4.51 33.42
N GLU A 209 -13.07 5.09 32.59
CA GLU A 209 -13.92 4.40 31.64
C GLU A 209 -14.06 5.16 30.33
N MET A 210 -14.35 4.39 29.28
CA MET A 210 -14.65 4.85 27.94
C MET A 210 -15.89 4.12 27.43
N GLU A 211 -16.91 4.89 27.05
CA GLU A 211 -18.12 4.42 26.40
C GLU A 211 -18.39 5.31 25.17
N MET A 212 -18.31 4.70 23.98
CA MET A 212 -18.44 5.36 22.69
C MET A 212 -19.22 4.48 21.70
N GLU A 213 -19.99 5.11 20.83
CA GLU A 213 -20.63 4.51 19.66
C GLU A 213 -19.99 5.07 18.40
N LEU A 214 -19.64 4.21 17.46
CA LEU A 214 -18.83 4.51 16.29
C LEU A 214 -19.61 4.16 15.04
N HIS A 215 -19.79 5.11 14.13
CA HIS A 215 -20.46 4.90 12.86
C HIS A 215 -19.42 4.89 11.74
N CYS A 216 -19.32 3.74 11.07
CA CYS A 216 -18.48 3.57 9.90
C CYS A 216 -19.27 3.85 8.63
N GLN A 217 -18.65 4.60 7.72
CA GLN A 217 -19.24 5.01 6.46
C GLN A 217 -18.30 4.69 5.30
N LYS A 218 -18.90 4.50 4.13
CA LYS A 218 -18.19 4.34 2.87
C LYS A 218 -17.65 5.68 2.39
N GLY A 219 -16.37 5.71 2.06
CA GLY A 219 -15.71 6.92 1.53
C GLY A 219 -14.50 6.57 0.68
N VAL A 220 -13.84 7.58 0.12
CA VAL A 220 -12.69 7.44 -0.79
C VAL A 220 -11.44 8.14 -0.24
N GLY A 221 -10.26 7.61 -0.55
CA GLY A 221 -8.98 8.15 -0.09
C GLY A 221 -8.72 9.62 -0.49
N ARG A 222 -9.37 10.10 -1.56
CA ARG A 222 -9.33 11.50 -2.00
C ARG A 222 -9.93 12.47 -0.99
N GLU A 223 -10.95 12.04 -0.24
CA GLU A 223 -11.60 12.86 0.79
C GLU A 223 -10.80 12.85 2.09
N HIS A 224 -10.35 11.67 2.51
CA HIS A 224 -9.48 11.53 3.69
C HIS A 224 -8.63 10.26 3.58
N ALA A 225 -7.37 10.35 4.01
CA ALA A 225 -6.40 9.25 3.92
C ALA A 225 -6.82 7.96 4.66
N LYS A 226 -7.72 8.06 5.64
CA LYS A 226 -8.29 6.91 6.36
C LYS A 226 -9.04 5.92 5.46
N TRP A 227 -9.55 6.40 4.32
CA TRP A 227 -10.22 5.55 3.33
C TRP A 227 -9.27 4.98 2.26
N SER A 228 -7.96 5.26 2.32
CA SER A 228 -6.98 4.63 1.42
C SER A 228 -6.91 3.13 1.71
N PRO A 229 -7.23 2.25 0.74
CA PRO A 229 -7.17 0.79 0.92
C PRO A 229 -5.75 0.23 0.93
N VAL A 230 -4.77 1.01 0.44
CA VAL A 230 -3.38 0.60 0.34
C VAL A 230 -2.55 1.30 1.40
N ALA A 231 -1.62 0.57 2.01
CA ALA A 231 -0.58 1.16 2.85
C ALA A 231 0.35 2.04 1.99
N THR A 232 0.85 1.48 0.89
CA THR A 232 1.52 2.23 -0.18
C THR A 232 1.33 1.50 -1.49
N ALA A 233 1.14 2.26 -2.57
CA ALA A 233 1.15 1.76 -3.93
C ALA A 233 2.15 2.60 -4.73
N SER A 234 3.20 1.95 -5.24
CA SER A 234 4.26 2.56 -6.03
C SER A 234 4.66 1.64 -7.17
N TYR A 235 5.39 2.20 -8.12
CA TYR A 235 6.04 1.44 -9.18
C TYR A 235 7.42 2.02 -9.42
N ARG A 236 8.30 1.21 -10.00
CA ARG A 236 9.60 1.61 -10.50
C ARG A 236 9.83 0.97 -11.88
N LEU A 237 10.61 1.64 -12.72
CA LEU A 237 11.04 1.04 -13.98
C LEU A 237 12.02 -0.10 -13.68
N LEU A 238 12.02 -1.13 -14.52
CA LEU A 238 12.94 -2.25 -14.39
C LEU A 238 14.36 -1.77 -14.76
N PRO A 239 15.34 -1.87 -13.86
CA PRO A 239 16.73 -1.56 -14.19
C PRO A 239 17.26 -2.45 -15.31
N GLU A 240 18.06 -1.87 -16.20
CA GLU A 240 18.90 -2.58 -17.15
C GLU A 240 20.34 -2.10 -16.96
N ILE A 241 21.24 -3.00 -16.57
CA ILE A 241 22.65 -2.71 -16.35
C ILE A 241 23.43 -3.42 -17.45
N THR A 242 24.10 -2.64 -18.30
CA THR A 242 24.90 -3.14 -19.41
C THR A 242 26.37 -2.81 -19.17
N ILE A 243 27.21 -3.84 -19.17
CA ILE A 243 28.66 -3.70 -19.06
C ILE A 243 29.21 -3.40 -20.46
N LEU A 244 29.79 -2.22 -20.65
CA LEU A 244 30.30 -1.77 -21.95
C LEU A 244 31.59 -2.49 -22.35
N GLU A 245 32.49 -2.69 -21.37
CA GLU A 245 33.78 -3.36 -21.55
C GLU A 245 33.96 -4.43 -20.48
N PRO A 246 34.53 -5.61 -20.80
CA PRO A 246 34.70 -6.69 -19.83
C PRO A 246 35.51 -6.26 -18.60
N ILE A 247 34.88 -6.31 -17.42
CA ILE A 247 35.53 -6.01 -16.13
C ILE A 247 36.07 -7.32 -15.55
N THR A 248 37.38 -7.38 -15.30
CA THR A 248 38.06 -8.62 -14.89
C THR A 248 38.98 -8.41 -13.68
N GLY A 249 39.33 -9.50 -12.99
CA GLY A 249 40.32 -9.48 -11.91
C GLY A 249 39.79 -8.88 -10.60
N GLU A 250 40.57 -8.00 -9.99
CA GLU A 250 40.24 -7.30 -8.73
C GLU A 250 39.13 -6.27 -8.94
N ASP A 251 39.16 -5.55 -10.07
CA ASP A 251 38.12 -4.59 -10.48
C ASP A 251 36.72 -5.23 -10.55
N ALA A 252 36.64 -6.54 -10.87
CA ALA A 252 35.37 -7.26 -10.89
C ALA A 252 34.78 -7.47 -9.49
N GLU A 253 35.64 -7.63 -8.47
CA GLU A 253 35.21 -7.72 -7.08
C GLU A 253 34.83 -6.35 -6.53
N GLU A 254 35.61 -5.30 -6.83
CA GLU A 254 35.26 -3.92 -6.47
C GLU A 254 33.93 -3.50 -7.11
N PHE A 255 33.75 -3.77 -8.41
CA PHE A 255 32.52 -3.48 -9.13
C PHE A 255 31.32 -4.19 -8.52
N LYS A 256 31.46 -5.47 -8.13
CA LYS A 256 30.40 -6.20 -7.44
C LYS A 256 30.01 -5.53 -6.11
N ASN A 257 30.99 -5.03 -5.36
CA ASN A 257 30.75 -4.37 -4.06
C ASN A 257 30.03 -3.02 -4.19
N CYS A 258 29.99 -2.42 -5.39
CA CYS A 258 29.20 -1.22 -5.66
C CYS A 258 27.69 -1.49 -5.77
N PHE A 259 27.25 -2.75 -5.86
CA PHE A 259 25.83 -3.10 -6.01
C PHE A 259 25.32 -3.92 -4.82
N VAL A 260 24.00 -3.95 -4.68
CA VAL A 260 23.31 -4.83 -3.75
C VAL A 260 23.64 -6.31 -4.05
N GLU A 261 23.74 -7.12 -3.00
CA GLU A 261 24.03 -8.54 -3.13
C GLU A 261 23.06 -9.27 -4.09
N GLY A 262 23.65 -9.95 -5.08
CA GLY A 262 22.92 -10.72 -6.09
C GLY A 262 22.47 -9.92 -7.32
N VAL A 263 22.82 -8.65 -7.44
CA VAL A 263 22.69 -7.89 -8.70
C VAL A 263 23.78 -8.29 -9.68
N VAL A 264 25.04 -8.23 -9.23
CA VAL A 264 26.24 -8.63 -9.97
C VAL A 264 26.90 -9.81 -9.27
N GLU A 265 27.33 -10.79 -10.05
CA GLU A 265 28.14 -11.91 -9.58
C GLU A 265 29.46 -11.98 -10.36
N VAL A 266 30.50 -12.45 -9.69
CA VAL A 266 31.81 -12.68 -10.31
C VAL A 266 31.89 -14.15 -10.71
N VAL A 267 31.97 -14.40 -12.01
CA VAL A 267 32.05 -15.75 -12.59
C VAL A 267 33.49 -15.97 -13.06
N ASN A 268 34.00 -17.19 -12.87
CA ASN A 268 35.32 -17.56 -13.37
C ASN A 268 35.20 -18.10 -14.79
N GLU A 269 35.50 -17.27 -15.79
CA GLU A 269 35.53 -17.65 -17.20
C GLU A 269 36.99 -17.82 -17.64
N ASN A 270 37.36 -19.02 -18.09
CA ASN A 270 38.71 -19.35 -18.57
C ASN A 270 39.85 -19.06 -17.57
N GLY A 271 39.59 -19.14 -16.26
CA GLY A 271 40.57 -18.85 -15.21
C GLY A 271 40.66 -17.37 -14.83
N VAL A 272 39.84 -16.51 -15.44
CA VAL A 272 39.75 -15.08 -15.15
C VAL A 272 38.43 -14.79 -14.45
N LYS A 273 38.50 -14.08 -13.32
CA LYS A 273 37.33 -13.56 -12.61
C LYS A 273 36.71 -12.44 -13.44
N THR A 274 35.47 -12.58 -13.87
CA THR A 274 34.74 -11.62 -14.71
C THR A 274 33.41 -11.25 -14.05
N ALA A 275 33.08 -9.96 -14.00
CA ALA A 275 31.80 -9.50 -13.47
C ALA A 275 30.66 -9.73 -14.48
N LYS A 276 29.53 -10.26 -13.99
CA LYS A 276 28.32 -10.49 -14.80
C LYS A 276 27.09 -10.02 -14.04
N VAL A 277 26.22 -9.28 -14.73
CA VAL A 277 24.92 -8.87 -14.20
C VAL A 277 23.99 -10.10 -14.22
N VAL A 278 23.50 -10.49 -13.04
CA VAL A 278 22.63 -11.67 -12.87
C VAL A 278 21.18 -11.26 -12.66
N ASN A 279 20.93 -10.29 -11.78
CA ASN A 279 19.56 -9.87 -11.45
C ASN A 279 19.46 -8.35 -11.25
N PRO A 280 19.31 -7.57 -12.33
CA PRO A 280 19.25 -6.11 -12.24
C PRO A 280 18.01 -5.62 -11.48
N ARG A 281 16.95 -6.43 -11.34
CA ARG A 281 15.76 -6.06 -10.56
C ARG A 281 16.07 -5.82 -9.09
N LYS A 282 17.05 -6.52 -8.51
CA LYS A 282 17.38 -6.37 -7.09
C LYS A 282 18.03 -5.04 -6.77
N ASP A 283 18.50 -4.33 -7.78
CA ASP A 283 19.18 -3.07 -7.59
C ASP A 283 18.22 -2.00 -7.05
N THR A 284 18.76 -1.13 -6.19
CA THR A 284 18.02 -0.02 -5.57
C THR A 284 18.38 1.33 -6.18
N PHE A 285 19.50 1.44 -6.92
CA PHE A 285 20.03 2.71 -7.43
C PHE A 285 20.10 3.79 -6.33
N ASP A 286 20.75 3.47 -5.21
CA ASP A 286 21.08 4.41 -4.12
C ASP A 286 22.54 4.87 -4.18
#